data_AF-A0AA45RR25-F1
#
_entry.id   AF-A0AA45RR25-F1
#
_cell.length_a   1.000
_cell.length_b   1.000
_cell.length_c   1.000
_cell.angle_alpha   90.00
_cell.angle_beta   90.00
_cell.angle_gamma   90.00
#
_symmetry.space_group_name_H-M   'P 1'
#
loop_
_entity.id
_entity.type
_entity.pdbx_description
1 polymer ?
#
loop_
_entity_poly.entity_id
_entity_poly.type
_entity_poly.pdbx_seq_one_letter_code
_entity_poly.pdbx_strand_id
1 'polypeptide(L)'
;MTTEHQNVRQHILDTGKTIITGKGFAGVGLNEILTAAGVPKGSFYHYFKSKELFGEALLDDYIERYLAQMDVTLNQPGQSAARSLMDYWASWDDLDADSCDCRCLVVKLSGEVADMSEAMRTTLLEGTNRIVGRLAGSIERAMADGSLRDVGDARHTALTLYQLWLGAALLTKLRREPSALRAAWQATLSILNLGGQV
;
A
#
# COMPACT_ATOMS: atom_id res chain seq x y z
N MET A 1 27.97 -9.93 -4.33
CA MET A 1 27.28 -10.04 -3.02
C MET A 1 26.54 -11.36 -3.02
N THR A 2 26.82 -12.22 -2.04
CA THR A 2 26.33 -13.61 -1.95
C THR A 2 24.85 -13.67 -1.56
N THR A 3 24.11 -14.62 -2.11
CA THR A 3 22.65 -14.82 -1.97
C THR A 3 22.18 -14.90 -0.51
N GLU A 4 23.03 -15.36 0.42
CA GLU A 4 22.74 -15.38 1.86
C GLU A 4 22.61 -13.98 2.48
N HIS A 5 23.43 -13.00 2.08
CA HIS A 5 23.38 -11.64 2.63
C HIS A 5 22.11 -10.90 2.24
N GLN A 6 21.63 -11.10 1.01
CA GLN A 6 20.34 -10.56 0.57
C GLN A 6 19.19 -11.19 1.34
N ASN A 7 19.28 -12.47 1.65
CA ASN A 7 18.25 -13.19 2.41
C ASN A 7 18.13 -12.64 3.84
N VAL A 8 19.24 -12.42 4.54
CA VAL A 8 19.21 -11.85 5.91
C VAL A 8 18.69 -10.40 5.92
N ARG A 9 19.14 -9.56 4.97
CA ARG A 9 18.63 -8.18 4.87
C ARG A 9 17.12 -8.17 4.69
N GLN A 10 16.61 -9.00 3.78
CA GLN A 10 15.17 -9.06 3.50
C GLN A 10 14.38 -9.64 4.69
N HIS A 11 14.92 -10.65 5.36
CA HIS A 11 14.32 -11.22 6.58
C HIS A 11 14.12 -10.16 7.68
N ILE A 12 15.09 -9.26 7.87
CA ILE A 12 14.97 -8.14 8.81
C ILE A 12 13.83 -7.19 8.39
N LEU A 13 13.72 -6.88 7.09
CA LEU A 13 12.64 -6.03 6.56
C LEU A 13 11.26 -6.66 6.73
N ASP A 14 11.11 -7.93 6.36
CA ASP A 14 9.84 -8.67 6.45
C ASP A 14 9.38 -8.83 7.91
N THR A 15 10.33 -9.15 8.80
CA THR A 15 10.07 -9.23 10.25
C THR A 15 9.65 -7.87 10.80
N GLY A 16 10.41 -6.82 10.49
CA GLY A 16 10.10 -5.49 10.99
C GLY A 16 8.78 -4.94 10.44
N LYS A 17 8.46 -5.19 9.16
CA LYS A 17 7.16 -4.83 8.57
C LYS A 17 6.01 -5.43 9.36
N THR A 18 6.11 -6.70 9.72
CA THR A 18 5.09 -7.42 10.49
C THR A 18 4.85 -6.74 11.84
N ILE A 19 5.92 -6.44 12.58
CA ILE A 19 5.82 -5.80 13.91
C ILE A 19 5.30 -4.36 13.81
N ILE A 20 5.81 -3.60 12.84
CA ILE A 20 5.45 -2.18 12.62
C ILE A 20 3.99 -2.02 12.18
N THR A 21 3.44 -2.96 11.41
CA THR A 21 2.03 -2.94 11.01
C THR A 21 1.10 -2.93 12.24
N GLY A 22 1.43 -3.75 13.25
CA GLY A 22 0.70 -3.79 14.52
C GLY A 22 0.97 -2.57 15.41
N LYS A 23 2.24 -2.25 15.66
CA LYS A 23 2.66 -1.34 16.75
C LYS A 23 3.05 0.09 16.33
N GLY A 24 3.14 0.37 15.03
CA GLY A 24 3.69 1.63 14.51
C GLY A 24 5.22 1.63 14.49
N PHE A 25 5.83 2.64 13.90
CA PHE A 25 7.29 2.72 13.75
C PHE A 25 8.00 3.27 15.00
N ALA A 26 7.45 4.32 15.62
CA ALA A 26 7.94 4.92 16.86
C ALA A 26 7.80 3.95 18.03
N GLY A 27 6.67 3.23 18.08
CA GLY A 27 6.35 2.29 19.15
C GLY A 27 7.23 1.04 19.21
N VAL A 28 8.01 0.76 18.16
CA VAL A 28 8.81 -0.48 18.05
C VAL A 28 10.29 -0.19 18.29
N GLY A 29 10.87 -0.80 19.32
CA GLY A 29 12.30 -0.70 19.58
C GLY A 29 13.15 -1.53 18.61
N LEU A 30 14.38 -1.09 18.33
CA LEU A 30 15.31 -1.87 17.47
C LEU A 30 15.53 -3.28 18.04
N ASN A 31 15.75 -3.41 19.35
CA ASN A 31 15.99 -4.72 19.98
C ASN A 31 14.81 -5.69 19.80
N GLU A 32 13.58 -5.18 19.74
CA GLU A 32 12.39 -6.00 19.52
C GLU A 32 12.40 -6.63 18.13
N ILE A 33 12.70 -5.82 17.10
CA ILE A 33 12.84 -6.30 15.71
C ILE A 33 13.93 -7.35 15.61
N LEU A 34 15.09 -7.10 16.24
CA LEU A 34 16.23 -8.00 16.21
C LEU A 34 15.97 -9.33 16.92
N THR A 35 15.28 -9.27 18.05
CA THR A 35 14.90 -10.47 18.81
C THR A 35 13.93 -11.31 17.99
N ALA A 36 12.92 -10.69 17.39
CA ALA A 36 11.96 -11.37 16.53
C ALA A 36 12.61 -11.94 15.24
N ALA A 37 13.59 -11.23 14.68
CA ALA A 37 14.31 -11.67 13.48
C ALA A 37 15.36 -12.75 13.79
N GLY A 38 15.72 -12.98 15.06
CA GLY A 38 16.83 -13.85 15.44
C GLY A 38 18.20 -13.31 14.99
N VAL A 39 18.32 -12.00 14.80
CA VAL A 39 19.54 -11.36 14.24
C VAL A 39 20.30 -10.61 15.33
N PRO A 40 21.61 -10.86 15.53
CA PRO A 40 22.41 -10.09 16.49
C PRO A 40 22.49 -8.60 16.14
N LYS A 41 22.53 -7.73 17.14
CA LYS A 41 22.63 -6.27 16.96
C LYS A 41 23.82 -5.84 16.10
N GLY A 42 24.97 -6.50 16.21
CA GLY A 42 26.12 -6.21 15.35
C GLY A 42 25.85 -6.51 13.86
N SER A 43 25.07 -7.55 13.57
CA SER A 43 24.68 -7.91 12.19
C SER A 43 23.69 -6.90 11.61
N PHE A 44 22.82 -6.30 12.42
CA PHE A 44 21.91 -5.25 11.94
C PHE A 44 22.66 -4.06 11.36
N TYR A 45 23.66 -3.55 12.08
CA TYR A 45 24.44 -2.39 11.63
C TYR A 45 25.30 -2.65 10.40
N HIS A 46 25.51 -3.92 10.05
CA HIS A 46 26.09 -4.29 8.75
C HIS A 46 25.14 -3.98 7.59
N TYR A 47 23.82 -4.13 7.79
CA TYR A 47 22.80 -3.91 6.75
C TYR A 47 22.15 -2.52 6.80
N PHE A 48 21.92 -1.99 8.00
CA PHE A 48 21.23 -0.71 8.22
C PHE A 48 22.00 0.13 9.24
N LYS A 49 22.51 1.28 8.81
CA LYS A 49 23.36 2.13 9.67
C LYS A 49 22.58 2.77 10.84
N SER A 50 21.26 2.86 10.74
CA SER A 50 20.38 3.37 11.80
C SER A 50 18.99 2.74 11.69
N LYS A 51 18.16 2.90 12.74
CA LYS A 51 16.75 2.52 12.71
C LYS A 51 15.98 3.32 11.65
N GLU A 52 16.33 4.58 11.46
CA GLU A 52 15.72 5.45 10.45
C GLU A 52 15.97 4.95 9.02
N LEU A 53 17.23 4.65 8.68
CA LEU A 53 17.59 4.08 7.38
C LEU A 53 16.99 2.68 7.14
N PHE A 54 16.76 1.93 8.22
CA PHE A 54 15.97 0.71 8.16
C PHE A 54 14.50 1.01 7.85
N GLY A 55 13.91 2.03 8.47
CA GLY A 55 12.54 2.49 8.20
C GLY A 55 12.35 2.94 6.76
N GLU A 56 13.27 3.74 6.22
CA GLU A 56 13.30 4.14 4.81
C GLU A 56 13.33 2.92 3.89
N ALA A 57 14.29 2.00 4.11
CA ALA A 57 14.43 0.79 3.31
C ALA A 57 13.20 -0.14 3.39
N LEU A 58 12.52 -0.18 4.53
CA LEU A 58 11.29 -0.94 4.72
C LEU A 58 10.12 -0.32 3.96
N LEU A 59 9.99 1.00 4.00
CA LEU A 59 8.96 1.71 3.24
C LEU A 59 9.17 1.55 1.74
N ASP A 60 10.41 1.67 1.28
CA ASP A 60 10.78 1.47 -0.12
C ASP A 60 10.46 0.04 -0.60
N ASP A 61 10.92 -0.99 0.12
CA ASP A 61 10.60 -2.40 -0.20
C ASP A 61 9.09 -2.67 -0.17
N TYR A 62 8.37 -2.09 0.80
CA TYR A 62 6.91 -2.18 0.84
C TYR A 62 6.25 -1.58 -0.40
N ILE A 63 6.66 -0.37 -0.80
CA ILE A 63 6.12 0.32 -1.97
C ILE A 63 6.45 -0.46 -3.24
N GLU A 64 7.68 -0.91 -3.44
CA GLU A 64 8.05 -1.69 -4.64
C GLU A 64 7.25 -2.98 -4.77
N ARG A 65 7.08 -3.73 -3.68
CA ARG A 65 6.24 -4.94 -3.67
C ARG A 65 4.77 -4.63 -3.95
N TYR A 66 4.26 -3.54 -3.38
CA TYR A 66 2.88 -3.11 -3.60
C TYR A 66 2.66 -2.71 -5.07
N LEU A 67 3.56 -1.94 -5.65
CA LEU A 67 3.50 -1.51 -7.04
C LEU A 67 3.64 -2.69 -8.01
N ALA A 68 4.50 -3.67 -7.73
CA ALA A 68 4.60 -4.89 -8.52
C ALA A 68 3.29 -5.69 -8.49
N GLN A 69 2.65 -5.82 -7.32
CA GLN A 69 1.35 -6.48 -7.20
C GLN A 69 0.26 -5.71 -7.95
N MET A 70 0.25 -4.37 -7.87
CA MET A 70 -0.64 -3.53 -8.66
C MET A 70 -0.46 -3.76 -10.16
N ASP A 71 0.79 -3.83 -10.64
CA ASP A 71 1.07 -4.04 -12.06
C ASP A 71 0.56 -5.41 -12.54
N VAL A 72 0.62 -6.45 -11.70
CA VAL A 72 0.01 -7.76 -11.98
C VAL A 72 -1.51 -7.66 -12.06
N THR A 73 -2.16 -6.97 -11.12
CA THR A 73 -3.63 -6.87 -11.08
C THR A 73 -4.19 -5.98 -12.19
N LEU A 74 -3.54 -4.84 -12.48
CA LEU A 74 -4.03 -3.83 -13.45
C LEU A 74 -3.74 -4.17 -14.91
N ASN A 75 -3.01 -5.27 -15.18
CA ASN A 75 -2.64 -5.70 -16.53
C ASN A 75 -3.00 -7.19 -16.77
N GLN A 76 -4.10 -7.67 -16.18
CA GLN A 76 -4.57 -9.04 -16.38
C GLN A 76 -4.93 -9.29 -17.87
N PRO A 77 -4.31 -10.29 -18.52
CA PRO A 77 -4.61 -10.59 -19.93
C PRO A 77 -6.07 -11.02 -20.14
N GLY A 78 -6.67 -10.56 -21.23
CA GLY A 78 -8.01 -10.99 -21.65
C GLY A 78 -9.17 -10.33 -20.89
N GLN A 79 -8.89 -9.33 -20.04
CA GLN A 79 -9.90 -8.54 -19.34
C GLN A 79 -9.88 -7.09 -19.81
N SER A 80 -11.01 -6.37 -19.62
CA SER A 80 -11.05 -4.93 -19.85
C SER A 80 -10.29 -4.20 -18.74
N ALA A 81 -9.74 -3.03 -19.05
CA ALA A 81 -9.01 -2.25 -18.04
C ALA A 81 -9.93 -1.76 -16.91
N ALA A 82 -11.23 -1.53 -17.16
CA ALA A 82 -12.21 -1.27 -16.09
C ALA A 82 -12.34 -2.45 -15.11
N ARG A 83 -12.39 -3.69 -15.62
CA ARG A 83 -12.49 -4.88 -14.77
C ARG A 83 -11.23 -5.04 -13.92
N SER A 84 -10.05 -4.93 -14.51
CA SER A 84 -8.77 -5.00 -13.78
C SER A 84 -8.64 -3.89 -12.72
N LEU A 85 -9.14 -2.69 -13.01
CA LEU A 85 -9.21 -1.60 -12.03
C LEU A 85 -10.14 -1.94 -10.86
N MET A 86 -11.29 -2.53 -11.13
CA MET A 86 -12.23 -2.96 -10.08
C MET A 86 -11.68 -4.14 -9.26
N ASP A 87 -10.94 -5.08 -9.87
CA ASP A 87 -10.26 -6.16 -9.15
C ASP A 87 -9.19 -5.61 -8.19
N TYR A 88 -8.49 -4.53 -8.57
CA TYR A 88 -7.59 -3.83 -7.64
C TYR A 88 -8.35 -3.30 -6.43
N TRP A 89 -9.49 -2.65 -6.61
CA TRP A 89 -10.31 -2.18 -5.49
C TRP A 89 -10.92 -3.32 -4.66
N ALA A 90 -11.30 -4.42 -5.31
CA ALA A 90 -11.82 -5.60 -4.61
C ALA A 90 -10.76 -6.23 -3.69
N SER A 91 -9.48 -6.18 -4.08
CA SER A 91 -8.37 -6.68 -3.24
C SER A 91 -8.19 -5.93 -1.92
N TRP A 92 -8.82 -4.76 -1.76
CA TRP A 92 -8.86 -4.04 -0.48
C TRP A 92 -9.91 -4.61 0.48
N ASP A 93 -10.90 -5.37 -0.01
CA ASP A 93 -11.92 -6.05 0.81
C ASP A 93 -11.38 -7.38 1.38
N ASP A 94 -10.50 -8.07 0.64
CA ASP A 94 -9.71 -9.24 1.10
C ASP A 94 -8.66 -8.91 2.19
N LEU A 95 -8.67 -7.68 2.70
CA LEU A 95 -8.00 -7.31 3.95
C LEU A 95 -8.84 -7.80 5.13
N ASP A 96 -8.87 -9.13 5.29
CA ASP A 96 -9.66 -9.92 6.23
C ASP A 96 -9.85 -9.24 7.61
N ALA A 97 -11.12 -9.02 7.97
CA ALA A 97 -11.53 -8.23 9.14
C ALA A 97 -11.10 -8.88 10.48
N ASP A 98 -10.97 -10.20 10.53
CA ASP A 98 -10.53 -10.96 11.71
C ASP A 98 -9.00 -10.94 11.90
N SER A 99 -8.25 -10.50 10.88
CA SER A 99 -6.80 -10.32 11.00
C SER A 99 -6.39 -8.93 11.47
N CYS A 100 -7.33 -7.94 11.52
CA CYS A 100 -7.22 -6.54 11.99
C CYS A 100 -5.85 -5.82 11.89
N ASP A 101 -4.97 -6.30 11.03
CA ASP A 101 -3.76 -5.66 10.56
C ASP A 101 -4.14 -5.07 9.21
N CYS A 102 -4.70 -3.86 9.22
CA CYS A 102 -4.80 -3.07 7.99
C CYS A 102 -3.39 -2.96 7.40
N ARG A 103 -3.10 -3.80 6.40
CA ARG A 103 -1.78 -3.98 5.79
C ARG A 103 -1.28 -2.75 5.05
N CYS A 104 -2.14 -1.75 4.84
CA CYS A 104 -1.75 -0.50 4.20
C CYS A 104 -0.86 0.31 5.13
N LEU A 105 0.46 0.18 4.98
CA LEU A 105 1.43 0.96 5.73
C LEU A 105 1.27 2.46 5.51
N VAL A 106 0.73 2.88 4.36
CA VAL A 106 0.41 4.29 4.10
C VAL A 106 -0.59 4.81 5.13
N VAL A 107 -1.71 4.10 5.37
CA VAL A 107 -2.71 4.50 6.38
C VAL A 107 -2.11 4.45 7.79
N LYS A 108 -1.31 3.43 8.08
CA LYS A 108 -0.74 3.20 9.42
C LYS A 108 0.31 4.24 9.80
N LEU A 109 1.18 4.61 8.86
CA LEU A 109 2.43 5.31 9.15
C LEU A 109 2.44 6.76 8.67
N SER A 110 1.58 7.19 7.74
CA SER A 110 1.69 8.54 7.16
C SER A 110 1.72 9.65 8.19
N GLY A 111 0.86 9.60 9.22
CA GLY A 111 0.86 10.61 10.28
C GLY A 111 2.07 10.52 11.21
N GLU A 112 2.55 9.31 11.49
CA GLU A 112 3.68 9.08 12.39
C GLU A 112 5.01 9.50 11.75
N VAL A 113 5.26 9.08 10.50
CA VAL A 113 6.55 9.30 9.84
C VAL A 113 6.71 10.71 9.33
N ALA A 114 5.60 11.40 9.02
CA ALA A 114 5.63 12.80 8.60
C ALA A 114 6.22 13.74 9.66
N ASP A 115 6.00 13.43 10.94
CA ASP A 115 6.54 14.23 12.05
C ASP A 115 7.93 13.75 12.53
N MET A 116 8.39 12.58 12.07
CA MET A 116 9.60 11.93 12.58
C MET A 116 10.81 12.02 11.63
N SER A 117 10.61 11.84 10.32
CA SER A 117 11.71 11.71 9.36
C SER A 117 11.29 12.20 7.97
N GLU A 118 11.97 13.25 7.48
CA GLU A 118 11.76 13.79 6.14
C GLU A 118 12.05 12.76 5.03
N ALA A 119 13.02 11.87 5.26
CA ALA A 119 13.39 10.83 4.30
C ALA A 119 12.27 9.78 4.19
N MET A 120 11.73 9.33 5.32
CA MET A 120 10.58 8.41 5.34
C MET A 120 9.31 9.06 4.78
N ARG A 121 9.04 10.32 5.14
CA ARG A 121 7.92 11.11 4.60
C ARG A 121 8.00 11.21 3.08
N THR A 122 9.18 11.51 2.55
CA THR A 122 9.41 11.65 1.11
C THR A 122 9.27 10.30 0.39
N THR A 123 9.79 9.22 0.97
CA THR A 123 9.63 7.85 0.45
C THR A 123 8.15 7.47 0.29
N LEU A 124 7.33 7.74 1.31
CA LEU A 124 5.87 7.52 1.22
C LEU A 124 5.19 8.44 0.20
N LEU A 125 5.58 9.71 0.14
CA LEU A 125 5.01 10.66 -0.83
C LEU A 125 5.26 10.22 -2.27
N GLU A 126 6.50 9.81 -2.59
CA GLU A 126 6.86 9.31 -3.91
C GLU A 126 6.13 7.99 -4.22
N GLY A 127 6.06 7.07 -3.25
CA GLY A 127 5.32 5.82 -3.39
C GLY A 127 3.84 6.05 -3.69
N THR A 128 3.17 6.92 -2.94
CA THR A 128 1.76 7.26 -3.16
C THR A 128 1.53 7.94 -4.51
N ASN A 129 2.45 8.82 -4.95
CA ASN A 129 2.40 9.42 -6.28
C ASN A 129 2.48 8.37 -7.41
N ARG A 130 3.32 7.34 -7.24
CA ARG A 130 3.47 6.20 -8.17
C ARG A 130 2.23 5.30 -8.19
N ILE A 131 1.58 5.07 -7.04
CA ILE A 131 0.30 4.36 -6.92
C ILE A 131 -0.77 5.10 -7.73
N VAL A 132 -0.95 6.41 -7.47
CA VAL A 132 -1.91 7.24 -8.21
C VAL A 132 -1.58 7.27 -9.70
N GLY A 133 -0.29 7.18 -10.07
CA GLY A 133 0.15 7.10 -11.47
C GLY A 133 -0.38 5.86 -12.18
N ARG A 134 -0.24 4.69 -11.54
CA ARG A 134 -0.74 3.42 -12.08
C ARG A 134 -2.27 3.40 -12.20
N LEU A 135 -2.96 3.95 -11.21
CA LEU A 135 -4.42 4.07 -11.23
C LEU A 135 -4.89 4.99 -12.36
N ALA A 136 -4.27 6.17 -12.52
CA ALA A 136 -4.57 7.08 -13.62
C ALA A 136 -4.36 6.41 -14.98
N GLY A 137 -3.21 5.75 -15.17
CA GLY A 137 -2.94 4.99 -16.41
C GLY A 137 -3.93 3.85 -16.66
N SER A 138 -4.46 3.21 -15.60
CA SER A 138 -5.52 2.19 -15.75
C SER A 138 -6.85 2.80 -16.18
N ILE A 139 -7.21 3.98 -15.65
CA ILE A 139 -8.41 4.72 -16.04
C ILE A 139 -8.29 5.16 -17.51
N GLU A 140 -7.14 5.68 -17.92
CA GLU A 140 -6.86 6.05 -19.32
C GLU A 140 -6.99 4.86 -20.27
N ARG A 141 -6.45 3.69 -19.90
CA ARG A 141 -6.61 2.45 -20.69
C ARG A 141 -8.07 2.04 -20.80
N ALA A 142 -8.84 2.16 -19.72
CA ALA A 142 -10.25 1.80 -19.71
C ALA A 142 -11.13 2.78 -20.50
N MET A 143 -10.74 4.05 -20.57
CA MET A 143 -11.36 5.01 -21.49
C MET A 143 -11.01 4.67 -22.94
N ALA A 144 -9.77 4.27 -23.21
CA ALA A 144 -9.30 3.95 -24.56
C ALA A 144 -9.92 2.64 -25.11
N ASP A 145 -10.11 1.62 -24.27
CA ASP A 145 -10.78 0.36 -24.66
C ASP A 145 -12.32 0.44 -24.61
N GLY A 146 -12.86 1.59 -24.18
CA GLY A 146 -14.30 1.89 -24.14
C GLY A 146 -15.06 1.23 -22.97
N SER A 147 -14.35 0.58 -22.05
CA SER A 147 -14.93 -0.03 -20.84
C SER A 147 -15.26 0.98 -19.73
N LEU A 148 -14.67 2.17 -19.77
CA LEU A 148 -15.11 3.36 -19.02
C LEU A 148 -15.54 4.47 -19.98
N ARG A 149 -16.61 5.18 -19.64
CA ARG A 149 -17.14 6.30 -20.41
C ARG A 149 -17.48 7.46 -19.49
N ASP A 150 -17.36 8.67 -20.03
CA ASP A 150 -17.75 9.92 -19.36
C ASP A 150 -17.06 10.13 -17.98
N VAL A 151 -15.90 9.51 -17.79
CA VAL A 151 -15.02 9.77 -16.65
C VAL A 151 -14.24 11.05 -16.96
N GLY A 152 -14.11 11.92 -15.96
CA GLY A 152 -13.37 13.18 -16.08
C GLY A 152 -11.86 12.97 -16.21
N ASP A 153 -11.08 13.93 -15.72
CA ASP A 153 -9.62 13.80 -15.72
C ASP A 153 -9.16 12.54 -14.98
N ALA A 154 -8.41 11.66 -15.65
CA ALA A 154 -8.00 10.37 -15.11
C ALA A 154 -7.11 10.51 -13.87
N ARG A 155 -6.22 11.52 -13.86
CA ARG A 155 -5.32 11.78 -12.73
C ARG A 155 -6.09 12.26 -11.51
N HIS A 156 -7.01 13.20 -11.67
CA HIS A 156 -7.89 13.71 -10.62
C HIS A 156 -8.81 12.61 -10.08
N THR A 157 -9.36 11.78 -10.96
CA THR A 157 -10.23 10.66 -10.60
C THR A 157 -9.45 9.62 -9.79
N ALA A 158 -8.27 9.22 -10.25
CA ALA A 158 -7.38 8.31 -9.53
C ALA A 158 -6.99 8.82 -8.13
N LEU A 159 -6.65 10.11 -8.03
CA LEU A 159 -6.33 10.74 -6.75
C LEU A 159 -7.53 10.71 -5.79
N THR A 160 -8.71 11.09 -6.29
CA THR A 160 -9.95 11.12 -5.51
C THR A 160 -10.31 9.72 -4.99
N LEU A 161 -10.25 8.71 -5.85
CA LEU A 161 -10.48 7.32 -5.46
C LEU A 161 -9.46 6.87 -4.43
N TYR A 162 -8.16 7.13 -4.64
CA TYR A 162 -7.14 6.71 -3.68
C TYR A 162 -7.35 7.35 -2.30
N GLN A 163 -7.68 8.63 -2.24
CA GLN A 163 -8.01 9.32 -0.98
C GLN A 163 -9.25 8.72 -0.29
N LEU A 164 -10.32 8.45 -1.06
CA LEU A 164 -11.53 7.80 -0.59
C LEU A 164 -11.21 6.44 0.05
N TRP A 165 -10.43 5.61 -0.62
CA TRP A 165 -10.08 4.27 -0.15
C TRP A 165 -9.13 4.30 1.06
N LEU A 166 -8.19 5.24 1.13
CA LEU A 166 -7.36 5.46 2.33
C LEU A 166 -8.24 5.82 3.55
N GLY A 167 -9.19 6.75 3.38
CA GLY A 167 -10.13 7.13 4.43
C GLY A 167 -11.05 5.98 4.85
N ALA A 168 -11.52 5.20 3.87
CA ALA A 168 -12.35 4.03 4.13
C ALA A 168 -11.60 2.94 4.90
N ALA A 169 -10.35 2.63 4.52
CA ALA A 169 -9.51 1.69 5.24
C ALA A 169 -9.24 2.14 6.69
N LEU A 170 -8.99 3.43 6.90
CA LEU A 170 -8.83 4.01 8.24
C LEU A 170 -10.10 3.84 9.09
N LEU A 171 -11.27 4.18 8.52
CA LEU A 171 -12.55 4.08 9.23
C LEU A 171 -13.00 2.64 9.46
N THR A 172 -12.71 1.72 8.55
CA THR A 172 -12.94 0.28 8.75
C THR A 172 -12.12 -0.24 9.92
N LYS A 173 -10.85 0.18 10.06
CA LYS A 173 -10.04 -0.14 11.24
C LYS A 173 -10.65 0.41 12.53
N LEU A 174 -11.10 1.66 12.50
CA LEU A 174 -11.69 2.34 13.66
C LEU A 174 -13.00 1.67 14.10
N ARG A 175 -13.86 1.31 13.14
CA ARG A 175 -15.18 0.70 13.39
C ARG A 175 -15.11 -0.80 13.64
N ARG A 176 -14.03 -1.45 13.20
CA ARG A 176 -13.87 -2.92 13.16
C ARG A 176 -14.98 -3.61 12.36
N GLU A 177 -15.40 -2.98 11.27
CA GLU A 177 -16.36 -3.53 10.32
C GLU A 177 -16.16 -2.94 8.91
N PRO A 178 -16.57 -3.66 7.85
CA PRO A 178 -16.28 -3.26 6.46
C PRO A 178 -17.25 -2.20 5.91
N SER A 179 -18.04 -1.51 6.74
CA SER A 179 -19.06 -0.55 6.25
C SER A 179 -18.45 0.61 5.46
N ALA A 180 -17.28 1.10 5.85
CA ALA A 180 -16.61 2.20 5.16
C ALA A 180 -16.03 1.76 3.79
N LEU A 181 -15.42 0.58 3.69
CA LEU A 181 -14.96 0.02 2.42
C LEU A 181 -16.14 -0.27 1.47
N ARG A 182 -17.26 -0.81 1.99
CA ARG A 182 -18.49 -0.97 1.20
C ARG A 182 -19.03 0.35 0.66
N ALA A 183 -18.98 1.42 1.44
CA ALA A 183 -19.36 2.76 0.97
C ALA A 183 -18.39 3.29 -0.09
N ALA A 184 -17.08 3.09 0.09
CA ALA A 184 -16.08 3.47 -0.91
C ALA A 184 -16.26 2.71 -2.23
N TRP A 185 -16.63 1.43 -2.19
CA TRP A 185 -16.98 0.65 -3.36
C TRP A 185 -18.14 1.25 -4.15
N GLN A 186 -19.26 1.56 -3.49
CA GLN A 186 -20.43 2.17 -4.14
C GLN A 186 -20.10 3.55 -4.74
N ALA A 187 -19.32 4.35 -4.03
CA ALA A 187 -18.84 5.63 -4.54
C ALA A 187 -17.90 5.44 -5.74
N THR A 188 -17.05 4.42 -5.73
CA THR A 188 -16.15 4.08 -6.85
C THR A 188 -16.94 3.74 -8.11
N LEU A 189 -17.96 2.89 -8.01
CA LEU A 189 -18.86 2.58 -9.12
C LEU A 189 -19.52 3.85 -9.69
N SER A 190 -19.99 4.74 -8.81
CA SER A 190 -20.62 6.00 -9.21
C SER A 190 -19.63 6.96 -9.89
N ILE A 191 -18.44 7.13 -9.33
CA ILE A 191 -17.37 8.01 -9.86
C ILE A 191 -16.88 7.52 -11.23
N LEU A 192 -16.82 6.21 -11.43
CA LEU A 192 -16.39 5.60 -12.68
C LEU A 192 -17.53 5.40 -13.69
N ASN A 193 -18.75 5.85 -13.38
CA ASN A 193 -19.96 5.62 -14.20
C ASN A 193 -20.22 4.14 -14.54
N LEU A 194 -19.81 3.24 -13.65
CA LEU A 194 -20.04 1.80 -13.77
C LEU A 194 -21.38 1.48 -13.13
N GLY A 195 -22.46 1.61 -13.88
CA GLY A 195 -23.82 1.33 -13.41
C GLY A 195 -24.05 -0.16 -13.14
N GLY A 196 -23.67 -0.65 -11.95
CA GLY A 196 -23.94 -2.02 -11.47
C GLY A 196 -23.44 -3.19 -12.35
N GLN A 197 -22.78 -2.90 -13.47
CA GLN A 197 -22.31 -3.85 -14.46
C GLN A 197 -20.78 -3.92 -14.42
N VAL A 198 -20.23 -4.54 -13.37
CA VAL A 198 -18.86 -5.10 -13.37
C VAL A 198 -18.85 -6.39 -12.59
#